data_AF-A0A5C7MH61-F1
#
_entry.id   AF-A0A5C7MH61-F1
#
_cell.length_a   1.000
_cell.length_b   1.000
_cell.length_c   1.000
_cell.angle_alpha   90.00
_cell.angle_beta   90.00
_cell.angle_gamma   90.00
#
_symmetry.space_group_name_H-M   'P 1'
#
loop_
_entity.id
_entity.type
_entity.pdbx_description
1 polymer ?
#
loop_
_entity_poly.entity_id
_entity_poly.type
_entity_poly.pdbx_seq_one_letter_code
_entity_poly.pdbx_strand_id
1 'polypeptide(L)'
;MVKNFLICWMMICSCCISFSTAKSNFHPYHVSATEIEFNPKNSTLEISIKIFIDDFENVLKKNYRQKIDLHKAELRSNMDQLIADYVNKHLFVISKNKKYNTQLFGWETNQEAIIIYASAIAPVFDKTNIEVVNTVLFDLFDDQMNIVHFFVDGKRISEKLSIQKPRIKLSY
;
A
#
# COMPACT_ATOMS: atom_id res chain seq x y z
N MET A 1 -32.27 63.40 46.07
CA MET A 1 -30.85 63.69 45.75
C MET A 1 -30.12 62.35 45.71
N VAL A 2 -29.45 61.85 44.68
CA VAL A 2 -29.17 62.25 43.28
C VAL A 2 -28.82 60.94 42.52
N LYS A 3 -29.45 60.73 41.36
CA LYS A 3 -29.06 60.05 40.09
C LYS A 3 -28.43 58.63 40.05
N ASN A 4 -29.09 57.80 39.24
CA ASN A 4 -28.59 56.75 38.34
C ASN A 4 -27.18 57.00 37.77
N PHE A 5 -26.43 55.91 37.50
CA PHE A 5 -25.70 55.71 36.23
C PHE A 5 -25.14 54.27 36.07
N LEU A 6 -25.56 53.63 34.97
CA LEU A 6 -24.82 52.73 34.06
C LEU A 6 -24.48 51.25 34.38
N ILE A 7 -25.14 50.43 33.55
CA ILE A 7 -24.80 49.13 32.96
C ILE A 7 -23.30 48.94 32.65
N CYS A 8 -22.72 47.78 32.99
CA CYS A 8 -21.66 47.16 32.18
C CYS A 8 -21.59 45.64 32.36
N TRP A 9 -22.02 44.96 31.29
CA TRP A 9 -21.51 43.68 30.78
C TRP A 9 -21.65 42.40 31.62
N MET A 10 -22.72 41.68 31.32
CA MET A 10 -22.64 40.25 31.02
C MET A 10 -21.52 39.98 30.01
N MET A 11 -20.36 39.55 30.47
CA MET A 11 -19.41 38.71 29.72
C MET A 11 -18.33 38.31 30.73
N ILE A 12 -18.13 37.02 30.94
CA ILE A 12 -16.80 36.39 30.96
C ILE A 12 -17.01 34.87 31.05
N CYS A 13 -16.43 34.20 30.05
CA CYS A 13 -16.11 32.78 30.00
C CYS A 13 -17.25 31.76 29.87
N SER A 14 -18.04 31.92 28.81
CA SER A 14 -18.36 30.75 27.96
C SER A 14 -17.07 30.28 27.26
N CYS A 15 -16.15 29.68 28.02
CA CYS A 15 -15.09 28.88 27.42
C CYS A 15 -15.72 27.52 27.11
N CYS A 16 -16.34 27.45 25.94
CA CYS A 16 -16.70 26.19 25.32
C CYS A 16 -15.40 25.39 25.18
N ILE A 17 -15.18 24.46 26.10
CA ILE A 17 -14.22 23.38 25.92
C ILE A 17 -14.84 22.49 24.84
N SER A 18 -14.70 22.91 23.59
CA SER A 18 -14.90 22.04 22.44
C SER A 18 -13.80 21.00 22.52
N PHE A 19 -14.09 19.88 23.18
CA PHE A 19 -13.29 18.67 23.10
C PHE A 19 -13.44 18.18 21.65
N SER A 20 -12.63 18.73 20.75
CA SER A 20 -12.47 18.17 19.41
C SER A 20 -11.86 16.80 19.59
N THR A 21 -12.71 15.77 19.58
CA THR A 21 -12.27 14.39 19.41
C THR A 21 -11.73 14.27 17.99
N ALA A 22 -10.47 14.65 17.80
CA ALA A 22 -9.74 14.26 16.61
C ALA A 22 -9.78 12.73 16.59
N LYS A 23 -10.59 12.16 15.69
CA LYS A 23 -10.51 10.75 15.36
C LYS A 23 -9.14 10.54 14.72
N SER A 24 -8.14 10.30 15.55
CA SER A 24 -6.91 9.65 15.11
C SER A 24 -7.34 8.28 14.62
N ASN A 25 -7.30 8.05 13.31
CA ASN A 25 -7.35 6.71 12.74
C ASN A 25 -6.03 6.01 13.13
N PHE A 26 -5.91 5.64 14.40
CA PHE A 26 -4.79 4.87 14.90
C PHE A 26 -5.09 3.42 14.55
N HIS A 27 -4.71 3.01 13.34
CA HIS A 27 -4.64 1.59 13.04
C HIS A 27 -3.42 1.05 13.79
N PRO A 28 -3.57 0.02 14.65
CA PRO A 28 -2.47 -0.41 15.50
C PRO A 28 -1.26 -0.93 14.70
N TYR A 29 -1.44 -1.30 13.42
CA TYR A 29 -0.38 -1.67 12.47
C TYR A 29 -0.84 -1.48 11.02
N HIS A 30 0.00 -0.86 10.16
CA HIS A 30 -0.23 -0.78 8.72
C HIS A 30 0.37 -2.01 8.01
N VAL A 31 -0.46 -2.77 7.29
CA VAL A 31 -0.06 -4.06 6.71
C VAL A 31 -0.58 -4.22 5.29
N SER A 32 0.26 -4.78 4.41
CA SER A 32 -0.17 -5.35 3.12
C SER A 32 0.21 -6.83 3.03
N ALA A 33 -0.49 -7.56 2.16
CA ALA A 33 -0.15 -8.94 1.84
C ALA A 33 0.18 -9.09 0.36
N THR A 34 1.21 -9.87 0.04
CA THR A 34 1.62 -10.15 -1.33
C THR A 34 1.86 -11.64 -1.48
N GLU A 35 1.24 -12.24 -2.48
CA GLU A 35 1.53 -13.62 -2.88
C GLU A 35 2.23 -13.60 -4.23
N ILE A 36 3.27 -14.42 -4.36
CA ILE A 36 4.05 -14.57 -5.57
C ILE A 36 4.21 -16.06 -5.85
N GLU A 37 3.76 -16.54 -6.99
CA GLU A 37 3.93 -17.92 -7.42
C GLU A 37 4.75 -17.98 -8.70
N PHE A 38 5.78 -18.83 -8.73
CA PHE A 38 6.50 -19.11 -9.97
C PHE A 38 5.83 -20.26 -10.72
N ASN A 39 5.34 -19.97 -11.92
CA ASN A 39 4.78 -20.95 -12.85
C ASN A 39 5.86 -21.39 -13.87
N PRO A 40 6.44 -22.60 -13.72
CA PRO A 40 7.52 -23.06 -14.59
C PRO A 40 7.05 -23.36 -16.03
N LYS A 41 5.75 -23.64 -16.25
CA LYS A 41 5.23 -23.97 -17.59
C LYS A 41 5.36 -22.78 -18.54
N ASN A 42 5.08 -21.59 -18.03
CA ASN A 42 5.07 -20.36 -18.81
C ASN A 42 6.26 -19.44 -18.46
N SER A 43 7.12 -19.85 -17.51
CA SER A 43 8.22 -19.05 -16.97
C SER A 43 7.74 -17.68 -16.49
N THR A 44 6.67 -17.67 -15.70
CA THR A 44 6.02 -16.44 -15.23
C THR A 44 5.93 -16.43 -13.72
N LEU A 45 6.20 -15.28 -13.12
CA LEU A 45 5.84 -14.99 -11.73
C LEU A 45 4.42 -14.40 -11.73
N GLU A 46 3.49 -15.07 -11.08
CA GLU A 46 2.11 -14.63 -10.88
C GLU A 46 2.01 -13.95 -9.51
N ILE A 47 1.47 -12.74 -9.45
CA ILE A 47 1.57 -11.87 -8.28
C ILE A 47 0.18 -11.33 -7.93
N SER A 48 -0.21 -11.48 -6.66
CA SER A 48 -1.38 -10.83 -6.08
C SER A 48 -0.97 -9.95 -4.91
N ILE A 49 -1.56 -8.76 -4.80
CA ILE A 49 -1.26 -7.79 -3.75
C ILE A 49 -2.57 -7.33 -3.14
N LYS A 50 -2.73 -7.50 -1.83
CA LYS A 50 -3.90 -7.02 -1.09
C LYS A 50 -3.49 -5.85 -0.20
N ILE A 51 -4.15 -4.71 -0.39
CA ILE A 51 -3.86 -3.44 0.30
C ILE A 51 -5.18 -2.83 0.76
N PHE A 52 -5.21 -2.21 1.95
CA PHE A 52 -6.34 -1.38 2.34
C PHE A 52 -6.55 -0.25 1.33
N ILE A 53 -7.79 -0.09 0.87
CA ILE A 53 -8.08 0.79 -0.27
C ILE A 53 -7.78 2.25 0.05
N ASP A 54 -8.13 2.71 1.26
CA ASP A 54 -7.89 4.08 1.72
C ASP A 54 -6.40 4.42 1.74
N ASP A 55 -5.58 3.52 2.27
CA ASP A 55 -4.12 3.68 2.33
C ASP A 55 -3.52 3.75 0.93
N PHE A 56 -4.01 2.90 0.02
CA PHE A 56 -3.54 2.89 -1.34
C PHE A 56 -3.94 4.16 -2.11
N GLU A 57 -5.17 4.65 -1.95
CA GLU A 57 -5.53 5.95 -2.51
C GLU A 57 -4.67 7.08 -1.95
N ASN A 58 -4.39 7.06 -0.64
CA ASN A 58 -3.60 8.08 0.03
C ASN A 58 -2.16 8.11 -0.48
N VAL A 59 -1.52 6.94 -0.68
CA VAL A 59 -0.16 6.90 -1.24
C VAL A 59 -0.13 7.37 -2.68
N LEU A 60 -1.13 7.01 -3.50
CA LEU A 60 -1.21 7.47 -4.88
C LEU A 60 -1.44 8.99 -4.95
N LYS A 61 -2.31 9.55 -4.10
CA LYS A 61 -2.52 11.00 -3.98
C LYS A 61 -1.23 11.73 -3.61
N LYS A 62 -0.48 11.19 -2.63
CA LYS A 62 0.81 11.73 -2.16
C LYS A 62 1.86 11.74 -3.27
N ASN A 63 1.97 10.67 -4.03
CA ASN A 63 3.05 10.49 -5.01
C ASN A 63 2.80 11.17 -6.35
N TYR A 64 1.57 11.14 -6.84
CA TYR A 64 1.25 11.56 -8.21
C TYR A 64 0.55 12.92 -8.28
N ARG A 65 0.01 13.43 -7.17
CA ARG A 65 -0.72 14.71 -7.10
C ARG A 65 -1.85 14.82 -8.14
N GLN A 66 -2.48 13.70 -8.46
CA GLN A 66 -3.61 13.60 -9.37
C GLN A 66 -4.91 13.31 -8.60
N LYS A 67 -6.05 13.45 -9.28
CA LYS A 67 -7.33 12.97 -8.76
C LYS A 67 -7.32 11.44 -8.74
N ILE A 68 -7.36 10.87 -7.54
CA ILE A 68 -7.43 9.43 -7.29
C ILE A 68 -8.82 9.11 -6.76
N ASP A 69 -9.48 8.15 -7.40
CA ASP A 69 -10.73 7.55 -6.94
C ASP A 69 -10.85 6.17 -7.60
N LEU A 70 -10.64 5.12 -6.81
CA LEU A 70 -10.64 3.73 -7.29
C LEU A 70 -12.05 3.17 -7.52
N HIS A 71 -13.09 3.90 -7.11
CA HIS A 71 -14.49 3.52 -7.32
C HIS A 71 -15.11 4.14 -8.58
N LYS A 72 -14.53 5.23 -9.10
CA LYS A 72 -15.03 5.89 -10.31
C LYS A 72 -14.56 5.21 -11.59
N ALA A 73 -15.50 4.59 -12.30
CA ALA A 73 -15.26 3.96 -13.61
C ALA A 73 -14.60 4.90 -14.63
N GLU A 74 -14.96 6.18 -14.61
CA GLU A 74 -14.39 7.21 -15.49
C GLU A 74 -12.88 7.42 -15.31
N LEU A 75 -12.35 7.15 -14.11
CA LEU A 75 -10.92 7.31 -13.81
C LEU A 75 -10.13 6.02 -14.01
N ARG A 76 -10.79 4.90 -14.35
CA ARG A 76 -10.18 3.56 -14.33
C ARG A 76 -8.91 3.47 -15.17
N SER A 77 -8.92 3.99 -16.40
CA SER A 77 -7.75 3.97 -17.28
C SER A 77 -6.56 4.78 -16.71
N ASN A 78 -6.83 5.89 -16.03
CA ASN A 78 -5.78 6.64 -15.35
C ASN A 78 -5.27 5.88 -14.12
N MET A 79 -6.17 5.24 -13.36
CA MET A 79 -5.79 4.41 -12.21
C MET A 79 -4.92 3.23 -12.65
N ASP A 80 -5.23 2.56 -13.76
CA ASP A 80 -4.41 1.47 -14.29
C ASP A 80 -2.94 1.90 -14.48
N GLN A 81 -2.71 3.10 -15.04
CA GLN A 81 -1.37 3.63 -15.26
C GLN A 81 -0.65 3.93 -13.93
N LEU A 82 -1.32 4.60 -12.99
CA LEU A 82 -0.73 4.96 -11.70
C LEU A 82 -0.43 3.71 -10.85
N ILE A 83 -1.33 2.74 -10.85
CA ILE A 83 -1.17 1.47 -10.14
C ILE A 83 -0.01 0.68 -10.74
N ALA A 84 0.07 0.58 -12.06
CA ALA A 84 1.14 -0.13 -12.73
C ALA A 84 2.51 0.49 -12.43
N ASP A 85 2.63 1.81 -12.52
CA ASP A 85 3.86 2.53 -12.21
C ASP A 85 4.28 2.33 -10.74
N TYR A 86 3.33 2.51 -9.82
CA TYR A 86 3.59 2.35 -8.39
C TYR A 86 4.03 0.92 -8.04
N VAL A 87 3.30 -0.10 -8.51
CA VAL A 87 3.63 -1.50 -8.20
C VAL A 87 4.99 -1.88 -8.79
N ASN A 88 5.31 -1.49 -10.03
CA ASN A 88 6.60 -1.80 -10.65
C ASN A 88 7.79 -1.18 -9.91
N LYS A 89 7.60 0.02 -9.35
CA LYS A 89 8.61 0.69 -8.55
C LYS A 89 8.81 0.01 -7.19
N HIS A 90 7.73 -0.42 -6.55
CA HIS A 90 7.76 -0.86 -5.15
C HIS A 90 7.87 -2.38 -4.95
N LEU A 91 7.54 -3.19 -5.96
CA LEU A 91 7.56 -4.65 -5.90
C LEU A 91 8.25 -5.23 -7.13
N PHE A 92 9.29 -6.03 -6.90
CA PHE A 92 9.94 -6.80 -7.97
C PHE A 92 10.70 -8.00 -7.39
N VAL A 93 10.96 -8.97 -8.25
CA VAL A 93 11.76 -10.16 -7.91
C VAL A 93 13.10 -10.07 -8.64
N ILE A 94 14.17 -10.45 -7.96
CA ILE A 94 15.49 -10.64 -8.53
C ILE A 94 15.80 -12.13 -8.45
N SER A 95 16.31 -12.70 -9.52
CA SER A 95 16.92 -14.03 -9.49
C SER A 95 18.06 -14.09 -10.50
N LYS A 96 19.18 -14.74 -10.14
CA LYS A 96 20.45 -14.71 -10.91
C LYS A 96 20.89 -13.28 -11.29
N ASN A 97 20.79 -12.33 -10.36
CA ASN A 97 21.09 -10.91 -10.60
C ASN A 97 20.25 -10.24 -11.70
N LYS A 98 19.18 -10.88 -12.19
CA LYS A 98 18.24 -10.29 -13.15
C LYS A 98 17.00 -9.81 -12.41
N LYS A 99 16.66 -8.53 -12.60
CA LYS A 99 15.43 -7.92 -12.10
C LYS A 99 14.27 -8.29 -13.02
N TYR A 100 13.19 -8.81 -12.44
CA TYR A 100 11.92 -9.08 -13.10
C TYR A 100 10.91 -8.03 -12.65
N ASN A 101 10.64 -7.06 -13.52
CA ASN A 101 9.67 -6.01 -13.28
C ASN A 101 8.25 -6.56 -13.43
N THR A 102 7.34 -6.07 -12.59
CA THR A 102 5.94 -6.45 -12.62
C THR A 102 5.18 -5.71 -13.72
N GLN A 103 4.30 -6.43 -14.40
CA GLN A 103 3.33 -5.91 -15.35
C GLN A 103 1.93 -6.14 -14.78
N LEU A 104 1.15 -5.07 -14.68
CA LEU A 104 -0.24 -5.12 -14.22
C LEU A 104 -1.11 -5.88 -15.23
N PHE A 105 -1.93 -6.80 -14.75
CA PHE A 105 -2.97 -7.46 -15.56
C PHE A 105 -4.39 -7.06 -15.14
N GLY A 106 -4.59 -6.59 -13.91
CA GLY A 106 -5.86 -6.07 -13.45
C GLY A 106 -5.84 -5.63 -11.99
N TRP A 107 -7.00 -5.21 -11.51
CA TRP A 107 -7.27 -5.00 -10.09
C TRP A 107 -8.78 -4.99 -9.86
N GLU A 108 -9.16 -5.28 -8.63
CA GLU A 108 -10.54 -5.22 -8.14
C GLU A 108 -10.57 -4.62 -6.74
N THR A 109 -11.70 -4.05 -6.38
CA THR A 109 -11.91 -3.42 -5.08
C THR A 109 -13.12 -4.03 -4.40
N ASN A 110 -13.04 -4.20 -3.09
CA ASN A 110 -14.21 -4.35 -2.22
C ASN A 110 -14.29 -3.11 -1.30
N GLN A 111 -15.09 -3.19 -0.23
CA GLN A 111 -15.29 -2.07 0.68
C GLN A 111 -14.04 -1.69 1.50
N GLU A 112 -13.09 -2.62 1.69
CA GLU A 112 -11.96 -2.44 2.60
C GLU A 112 -10.61 -2.49 1.90
N ALA A 113 -10.53 -3.18 0.76
CA ALA A 113 -9.27 -3.48 0.11
C ALA A 113 -9.34 -3.40 -1.42
N ILE A 114 -8.19 -3.06 -1.99
CA ILE A 114 -7.86 -3.35 -3.39
C ILE A 114 -7.06 -4.64 -3.46
N ILE A 115 -7.38 -5.48 -4.43
CA ILE A 115 -6.57 -6.62 -4.86
C ILE A 115 -5.99 -6.27 -6.22
N ILE A 116 -4.67 -6.20 -6.28
CA ILE A 116 -3.92 -5.89 -7.49
C ILE A 116 -3.30 -7.18 -8.01
N TYR A 117 -3.34 -7.30 -9.32
CA TYR A 117 -3.03 -8.50 -10.05
C TYR A 117 -1.93 -8.17 -11.06
N ALA A 118 -0.75 -8.76 -10.87
CA ALA A 118 0.41 -8.52 -11.72
C ALA A 118 1.12 -9.82 -12.12
N SER A 119 1.96 -9.74 -13.15
CA SER A 119 2.84 -10.83 -13.55
C SER A 119 4.21 -10.33 -13.98
N ALA A 120 5.22 -11.20 -13.96
CA ALA A 120 6.54 -10.89 -14.52
C ALA A 120 7.09 -12.09 -15.30
N ILE A 121 7.49 -11.86 -16.55
CA ILE A 121 8.08 -12.91 -17.39
C ILE A 121 9.53 -13.16 -16.94
N ALA A 122 9.82 -14.40 -16.54
CA ALA A 122 11.06 -14.82 -15.91
C ALA A 122 11.67 -16.08 -16.57
N PRO A 123 12.18 -15.99 -17.82
CA PRO A 123 12.60 -17.14 -18.61
C PRO A 123 13.88 -17.82 -18.11
N VAL A 124 14.67 -17.13 -17.28
CA VAL A 124 15.92 -17.63 -16.69
C VAL A 124 15.85 -17.62 -15.17
N PHE A 125 14.64 -17.78 -14.63
CA PHE A 125 14.40 -17.83 -13.19
C PHE A 125 15.18 -18.99 -12.55
N ASP A 126 15.86 -18.68 -11.47
CA ASP A 126 16.59 -19.63 -10.63
C ASP A 126 16.02 -19.63 -9.23
N LYS A 127 15.51 -20.79 -8.83
CA LYS A 127 14.88 -20.98 -7.53
C LYS A 127 15.86 -21.03 -6.36
N THR A 128 17.16 -21.25 -6.61
CA THR A 128 18.18 -21.35 -5.55
C THR A 128 18.62 -19.99 -5.01
N ASN A 129 18.43 -18.92 -5.80
CA ASN A 129 18.79 -17.55 -5.45
C ASN A 129 17.69 -16.60 -5.88
N ILE A 130 16.71 -16.44 -4.99
CA ILE A 130 15.57 -15.55 -5.17
C ILE A 130 15.70 -14.41 -4.18
N GLU A 131 15.51 -13.19 -4.64
CA GLU A 131 15.36 -12.04 -3.78
C GLU A 131 14.05 -11.33 -4.13
N VAL A 132 13.20 -11.12 -3.13
CA VAL A 132 11.96 -10.35 -3.29
C VAL A 132 12.16 -9.00 -2.61
N VAL A 133 11.92 -7.93 -3.36
CA VAL A 133 11.88 -6.56 -2.83
C VAL A 133 10.43 -6.13 -2.79
N ASN A 134 9.93 -5.76 -1.62
CA ASN A 134 8.57 -5.24 -1.45
C ASN A 134 8.57 -4.05 -0.49
N THR A 135 8.34 -2.88 -1.06
CA THR A 135 8.33 -1.58 -0.38
C THR A 135 7.00 -0.86 -0.53
N VAL A 136 5.93 -1.61 -0.84
CA VAL A 136 4.57 -1.09 -0.92
C VAL A 136 4.24 -0.37 0.40
N LEU A 137 3.78 0.88 0.28
CA LEU A 137 3.35 1.79 1.35
C LEU A 137 4.44 2.28 2.32
N PHE A 138 5.72 1.94 2.09
CA PHE A 138 6.82 2.41 2.95
C PHE A 138 7.05 3.93 2.90
N ASP A 139 6.57 4.55 1.84
CA ASP A 139 6.55 5.99 1.64
C ASP A 139 5.32 6.66 2.27
N LEU A 140 4.33 5.89 2.76
CA LEU A 140 3.17 6.42 3.47
C LEU A 140 3.31 6.28 4.99
N PHE A 141 3.76 5.13 5.49
CA PHE A 141 3.83 4.83 6.91
C PHE A 141 5.20 4.30 7.34
N ASP A 142 5.76 4.87 8.40
CA ASP A 142 7.08 4.48 8.95
C ASP A 142 7.06 3.14 9.71
N ASP A 143 5.86 2.64 10.04
CA ASP A 143 5.61 1.36 10.70
C ASP A 143 4.99 0.31 9.74
N GLN A 144 4.96 0.59 8.43
CA GLN A 144 4.41 -0.32 7.42
C GLN A 144 5.13 -1.67 7.42
N MET A 145 4.32 -2.73 7.36
CA MET A 145 4.79 -4.11 7.24
C MET A 145 4.18 -4.79 6.00
N ASN A 146 5.00 -5.48 5.23
CA ASN A 146 4.54 -6.25 4.06
C ASN A 146 4.74 -7.73 4.31
N ILE A 147 3.65 -8.50 4.32
CA ILE A 147 3.69 -9.96 4.43
C ILE A 147 3.83 -10.53 3.03
N VAL A 148 4.90 -11.29 2.78
CA VAL A 148 5.16 -11.91 1.48
C VAL A 148 5.03 -13.42 1.60
N HIS A 149 4.20 -14.02 0.77
CA HIS A 149 4.11 -15.46 0.55
C HIS A 149 4.69 -15.79 -0.82
N PHE A 150 5.78 -16.54 -0.85
CA PHE A 150 6.40 -16.99 -2.10
C PHE A 150 6.16 -18.48 -2.30
N PHE A 151 5.61 -18.85 -3.44
CA PHE A 151 5.31 -20.21 -3.83
C PHE A 151 6.23 -20.66 -4.97
N VAL A 152 6.94 -21.77 -4.75
CA VAL A 152 7.77 -22.41 -5.77
C VAL A 152 7.69 -23.92 -5.60
N ASP A 153 7.44 -24.63 -6.70
CA ASP A 153 7.24 -26.10 -6.70
C ASP A 153 6.22 -26.57 -5.65
N GLY A 154 5.15 -25.80 -5.44
CA GLY A 154 4.10 -26.11 -4.45
C GLY A 154 4.47 -25.88 -2.98
N LYS A 155 5.70 -25.39 -2.68
CA LYS A 155 6.10 -25.01 -1.32
C LYS A 155 5.93 -23.52 -1.09
N ARG A 156 5.38 -23.16 0.06
CA ARG A 156 5.20 -21.77 0.51
C ARG A 156 6.30 -21.37 1.48
N ILE A 157 6.95 -20.24 1.19
CA ILE A 157 7.85 -19.53 2.12
C ILE A 157 7.18 -18.21 2.49
N SER A 158 7.12 -17.89 3.79
CA SER A 158 6.43 -16.70 4.27
C SER A 158 7.37 -15.84 5.10
N GLU A 159 7.47 -14.57 4.74
CA GLU A 159 8.35 -13.62 5.42
C GLU A 159 7.67 -12.26 5.60
N LYS A 160 8.12 -11.53 6.62
CA LYS A 160 7.65 -10.18 6.92
C LYS A 160 8.74 -9.16 6.57
N LEU A 161 8.40 -8.18 5.74
CA LEU A 161 9.29 -7.09 5.32
C LEU A 161 8.90 -5.79 6.02
N SER A 162 9.89 -5.01 6.42
CA SER A 162 9.73 -3.67 7.01
C SER A 162 10.64 -2.68 6.30
N ILE A 163 10.54 -1.40 6.62
CA ILE A 163 11.46 -0.37 6.11
C ILE A 163 12.93 -0.72 6.40
N GLN A 164 13.24 -1.32 7.55
CA GLN A 164 14.61 -1.74 7.89
C GLN A 164 15.05 -3.02 7.15
N LYS A 165 14.10 -3.86 6.72
CA LYS A 165 14.34 -5.08 5.94
C LYS A 165 13.39 -5.12 4.74
N PRO A 166 13.63 -4.29 3.70
CA PRO A 166 12.71 -4.13 2.55
C PRO A 166 12.80 -5.27 1.53
N ARG A 167 13.67 -6.25 1.79
CA ARG A 167 13.99 -7.36 0.90
C ARG A 167 14.21 -8.64 1.67
N ILE A 168 13.86 -9.76 1.07
CA ILE A 168 14.12 -11.10 1.58
C ILE A 168 14.93 -11.87 0.54
N LYS A 169 15.89 -12.65 1.03
CA LYS A 169 16.60 -13.65 0.23
C LYS A 169 16.02 -15.00 0.57
N LEU A 170 15.54 -15.70 -0.45
CA LEU A 170 14.98 -17.03 -0.37
C LEU A 170 15.89 -17.97 -1.14
N SER A 171 16.16 -19.11 -0.52
CA SER A 171 16.87 -20.21 -1.17
C SER A 171 15.98 -21.44 -1.10
N TYR A 172 15.73 -22.03 -2.26
CA TYR A 172 15.04 -23.30 -2.42
C TYR A 172 16.03 -24.43 -2.69
#